data_AF-A0A9K3PAT2-F1
#
_entry.id   AF-A0A9K3PAT2-F1
#
_cell.length_a   1.000
_cell.length_b   1.000
_cell.length_c   1.000
_cell.angle_alpha   90.00
_cell.angle_beta   90.00
_cell.angle_gamma   90.00
#
_symmetry.space_group_name_H-M   'P 1'
#
loop_
_entity.id
_entity.type
_entity.pdbx_description
1 polymer ?
#
loop_
_entity_poly.entity_id
_entity_poly.type
_entity_poly.pdbx_seq_one_letter_code
_entity_poly.pdbx_strand_id
1 'polypeptide(L)'
;MMACEWFDSLTEPAMTASQFMNMLPAIWLLLDSCSTVDIISDKTLLHNIHTAEHPIDVYCNAGKVTLTQQGYLGDYPQPVWYNPNGIANILSLNNVIKYFHVTMDTSRDNGIYVHRSNGSTIHFEPSHRGVYKHEITSTSINNLWDFTLINTVADCAEKYTPQELTCAKEARRLQNIIMRPGSRYFKDMAIQHLHGCPITSRDVTIADNVYGPNLGSLKGKTTRRPVPSVSNRNDPVPPPILATHDHLGLSTDIFFTNKMTFLSTYSRDLRFRTVITLANRQLPHVRDHLQPPCASTIPAAFESLPSMLTLNLRDSAPGSHN
;
A
#
# COMPACT_ATOMS: atom_id res chain seq x y z
N MET A 1 24.46 8.07 13.47
CA MET A 1 25.90 8.23 13.74
C MET A 1 26.61 8.33 12.39
N MET A 2 26.41 9.40 11.60
CA MET A 2 27.15 9.52 10.33
C MET A 2 28.63 9.80 10.63
N ALA A 3 29.46 8.78 10.43
CA ALA A 3 30.91 8.80 10.23
C ALA A 3 31.74 9.81 11.07
N CYS A 4 31.97 9.50 12.34
CA CYS A 4 33.30 9.71 12.94
C CYS A 4 34.08 8.43 12.62
N GLU A 5 35.22 8.38 11.94
CA GLU A 5 36.36 9.28 11.85
C GLU A 5 36.89 9.22 10.41
N TRP A 6 37.24 10.36 9.83
CA TRP A 6 37.91 10.39 8.51
C TRP A 6 39.35 10.90 8.56
N PHE A 7 39.90 11.16 9.76
CA PHE A 7 41.25 11.69 9.88
C PHE A 7 41.94 11.22 11.18
N ASP A 8 43.03 10.48 11.01
CA ASP A 8 44.12 10.50 11.99
C ASP A 8 44.72 11.90 12.00
N SER A 9 44.57 12.62 13.11
CA SER A 9 45.05 14.00 13.29
C SER A 9 46.57 14.17 13.38
N LEU A 10 47.35 13.16 12.99
CA LEU A 10 48.78 13.10 13.30
C LEU A 10 49.73 13.43 12.14
N THR A 11 49.26 13.67 10.91
CA THR A 11 50.21 13.91 9.80
C THR A 11 49.92 15.02 8.79
N GLU A 12 48.77 15.68 8.71
CA GLU A 12 48.58 16.75 7.68
C GLU A 12 47.77 17.98 8.14
N PRO A 13 48.12 19.19 7.64
CA PRO A 13 47.48 20.44 8.06
C PRO A 13 46.00 20.48 7.68
N ALA A 14 45.20 21.15 8.52
CA ALA A 14 43.74 21.26 8.38
C ALA A 14 43.31 21.71 6.97
N MET A 15 42.75 20.79 6.18
CA MET A 15 42.18 21.08 4.88
C MET A 15 40.82 21.75 4.99
N THR A 16 40.53 22.68 4.08
CA THR A 16 39.24 23.40 4.02
C THR A 16 38.14 22.52 3.42
N ALA A 17 36.87 22.79 3.75
CA ALA A 17 35.71 22.07 3.22
C ALA A 17 35.64 22.09 1.67
N SER A 18 36.17 23.15 1.04
CA SER A 18 36.27 23.27 -0.42
C SER A 18 37.33 22.34 -1.03
N GLN A 19 38.42 22.06 -0.32
CA GLN A 19 39.43 21.07 -0.74
C GLN A 19 38.93 19.63 -0.53
N PHE A 20 38.01 19.43 0.42
CA PHE A 20 37.38 18.14 0.73
C PHE A 20 36.29 17.74 -0.28
N MET A 21 35.57 18.69 -0.89
CA MET A 21 34.59 18.41 -1.95
C MET A 21 35.18 17.73 -3.20
N ASN A 22 36.51 17.74 -3.36
CA ASN A 22 37.22 17.03 -4.43
C ASN A 22 37.75 15.64 -4.01
N MET A 23 37.46 15.15 -2.79
CA MET A 23 38.09 13.93 -2.25
C MET A 23 37.35 12.61 -2.52
N LEU A 24 36.04 12.63 -2.71
CA LEU A 24 35.27 11.44 -3.06
C LEU A 24 34.68 11.64 -4.45
N PRO A 25 35.01 10.77 -5.42
CA PRO A 25 34.39 10.82 -6.74
C PRO A 25 32.86 10.80 -6.62
N ALA A 26 32.18 11.69 -7.36
CA ALA A 26 30.73 11.79 -7.38
C ALA A 26 30.01 10.47 -7.74
N ILE A 27 30.75 9.56 -8.39
CA ILE A 27 30.32 8.21 -8.78
C ILE A 27 30.34 7.19 -7.63
N TRP A 28 30.91 7.50 -6.47
CA TRP A 28 30.96 6.54 -5.36
C TRP A 28 29.66 6.52 -4.58
N LEU A 29 29.17 5.30 -4.35
CA LEU A 29 28.10 4.99 -3.43
C LEU A 29 28.68 4.27 -2.22
N LEU A 30 28.43 4.79 -1.03
CA LEU A 30 28.92 4.22 0.23
C LEU A 30 27.81 3.45 0.93
N LEU A 31 28.17 2.33 1.56
CA LEU A 31 27.27 1.58 2.43
C LEU A 31 27.65 1.83 3.88
N ASP A 32 26.85 2.63 4.58
CA ASP A 32 27.15 3.12 5.93
C ASP A 32 26.28 2.42 6.98
N SER A 33 26.94 1.67 7.87
CA SER A 33 26.28 1.00 9.00
C SER A 33 25.80 1.95 10.10
N CYS A 34 26.32 3.18 10.12
CA CYS A 34 26.05 4.16 11.16
C CYS A 34 25.12 5.29 10.69
N SER A 35 24.71 5.29 9.42
CA SER A 35 23.62 6.14 8.90
C SER A 35 22.25 5.53 9.16
N THR A 36 21.25 6.37 9.42
CA THR A 36 19.83 5.98 9.55
C THR A 36 19.00 6.29 8.30
N VAL A 37 19.56 7.05 7.35
CA VAL A 37 18.86 7.53 6.15
C VAL A 37 19.75 7.41 4.92
N ASP A 38 19.11 7.22 3.77
CA ASP A 38 19.77 7.19 2.47
C ASP A 38 19.88 8.64 1.96
N ILE A 39 21.09 9.13 1.71
CA ILE A 39 21.36 10.50 1.27
C ILE A 39 22.25 10.46 0.03
N ILE A 40 21.79 11.07 -1.06
CA ILE A 40 22.55 11.19 -2.31
C ILE A 40 22.85 12.67 -2.55
N SER A 41 24.12 12.98 -2.83
CA SER A 41 24.57 14.34 -3.12
C SER A 41 24.67 14.60 -4.62
N ASP A 42 25.00 13.59 -5.41
CA ASP A 42 25.08 13.72 -6.86
C ASP A 42 23.69 13.65 -7.51
N LYS A 43 23.27 14.78 -8.10
CA LYS A 43 22.00 14.91 -8.81
C LYS A 43 21.87 13.93 -9.98
N THR A 44 22.99 13.57 -10.62
CA THR A 44 22.98 12.72 -11.83
C THR A 44 22.58 11.28 -11.53
N LEU A 45 22.67 10.85 -10.27
CA LEU A 45 22.26 9.53 -9.80
C LEU A 45 20.75 9.45 -9.52
N LEU A 46 20.05 10.60 -9.47
CA LEU A 46 18.65 10.68 -9.10
C LEU A 46 17.76 11.06 -10.27
N HIS A 47 16.56 10.48 -10.30
CA HIS A 47 15.45 10.96 -11.12
C HIS A 47 14.27 11.39 -10.25
N ASN A 48 13.38 12.19 -10.82
CA ASN A 48 12.16 12.67 -10.18
C ASN A 48 12.40 13.28 -8.77
N ILE A 49 13.35 14.22 -8.70
CA ILE A 49 13.62 14.98 -7.47
C ILE A 49 12.45 15.94 -7.22
N HIS A 50 11.89 15.89 -6.01
CA HIS A 50 10.74 16.67 -5.60
C HIS A 50 10.85 17.09 -4.13
N THR A 51 10.09 18.10 -3.74
CA THR A 51 9.96 18.53 -2.34
C THR A 51 9.20 17.46 -1.54
N ALA A 52 9.79 17.00 -0.44
CA ALA A 52 9.17 16.04 0.46
C ALA A 52 8.03 16.71 1.25
N GLU A 53 6.94 15.97 1.51
CA GLU A 53 5.83 16.44 2.33
C GLU A 53 6.26 16.73 3.77
N HIS A 54 7.20 15.92 4.28
CA HIS A 54 7.73 16.02 5.63
C HIS A 54 9.26 16.08 5.60
N PRO A 55 9.86 17.28 5.62
CA PRO A 55 11.30 17.44 5.73
C PRO A 55 11.86 16.73 6.97
N ILE A 56 13.10 16.26 6.88
CA ILE A 56 13.79 15.65 8.02
C ILE A 56 15.00 16.44 8.44
N ASP A 57 15.31 16.35 9.72
CA ASP A 57 16.56 16.86 10.27
C ASP A 57 17.56 15.73 10.43
N VAL A 58 18.71 15.88 9.77
CA VAL A 58 19.84 14.96 9.90
C VAL A 58 20.90 15.63 10.76
N TYR A 59 21.30 14.93 11.81
CA TYR A 59 22.37 15.33 12.71
C TYR A 59 23.65 14.61 12.31
N CYS A 60 24.67 15.38 11.94
CA CYS A 60 26.00 14.89 11.62
C CYS A 60 27.05 15.68 12.39
N ASN A 61 28.31 15.28 12.27
CA ASN A 61 29.41 15.92 12.99
C ASN A 61 29.65 17.37 12.55
N ALA A 62 29.23 17.73 11.33
CA ALA A 62 29.28 19.10 10.82
C ALA A 62 28.09 19.96 11.29
N GLY A 63 27.18 19.40 12.08
CA GLY A 63 26.00 20.07 12.61
C GLY A 63 24.69 19.47 12.10
N LYS A 64 23.65 20.31 12.12
CA LYS A 64 22.30 19.93 11.72
C LYS A 64 22.05 20.36 10.29
N VAL A 65 21.59 19.42 9.45
CA VAL A 65 21.17 19.69 8.07
C VAL A 65 19.71 19.29 7.92
N THR A 66 18.87 20.22 7.48
CA THR A 66 17.47 19.93 7.14
C THR A 66 17.38 19.52 5.67
N LEU A 67 16.85 18.32 5.41
CA LEU A 67 16.64 17.79 4.07
C LEU A 67 15.18 17.98 3.68
N THR A 68 14.96 18.67 2.57
CA THR A 68 13.63 19.03 2.08
C THR A 68 13.26 18.35 0.77
N GLN A 69 14.20 17.65 0.13
CA GLN A 69 14.02 17.04 -1.18
C GLN A 69 14.30 15.55 -1.15
N GLN A 70 13.51 14.81 -1.89
CA GLN A 70 13.70 13.39 -2.16
C GLN A 70 13.75 13.13 -3.66
N GLY A 71 14.44 12.07 -4.05
CA GLY A 71 14.47 11.57 -5.42
C GLY A 71 14.59 10.06 -5.44
N TYR A 72 14.68 9.49 -6.64
CA TYR A 72 14.73 8.05 -6.83
C TYR A 72 16.09 7.65 -7.40
N LEU A 73 16.75 6.70 -6.72
CA LEU A 73 18.05 6.16 -7.11
C LEU A 73 17.86 4.92 -7.99
N GLY A 74 17.74 5.12 -9.31
CA GLY A 74 17.45 4.03 -10.23
C GLY A 74 16.16 3.30 -9.87
N ASP A 75 16.26 1.99 -9.67
CA ASP A 75 15.19 1.09 -9.23
C ASP A 75 15.24 0.74 -7.73
N TYR A 76 15.99 1.50 -6.91
CA TYR A 76 16.04 1.27 -5.47
C TYR A 76 14.63 1.33 -4.82
N PRO A 77 14.32 0.49 -3.81
CA PRO A 77 12.95 0.24 -3.34
C PRO A 77 12.22 1.43 -2.70
N GLN A 78 12.95 2.48 -2.32
CA GLN A 78 12.42 3.63 -1.59
C GLN A 78 13.02 4.93 -2.13
N PRO A 79 12.31 6.06 -1.99
CA PRO A 79 12.92 7.36 -2.26
C PRO A 79 14.08 7.63 -1.30
N VAL A 80 15.13 8.24 -1.82
CA VAL A 80 16.33 8.66 -1.07
C VAL A 80 16.34 10.17 -0.92
N TRP A 81 17.00 10.67 0.13
CA TRP A 81 17.10 12.10 0.35
C TRP A 81 18.15 12.72 -0.55
N TYR A 82 17.84 13.89 -1.11
CA TYR A 82 18.76 14.65 -1.93
C TYR A 82 19.40 15.78 -1.12
N ASN A 83 20.74 15.80 -1.06
CA ASN A 83 21.50 16.86 -0.41
C ASN A 83 22.63 17.36 -1.33
N PRO A 84 22.42 18.43 -2.14
CA PRO A 84 23.43 18.94 -3.06
C PRO A 84 24.71 19.44 -2.39
N ASN A 85 24.62 19.80 -1.10
CA ASN A 85 25.76 20.26 -0.30
C ASN A 85 26.41 19.10 0.48
N GLY A 86 25.91 17.87 0.30
CA GLY A 86 26.47 16.67 0.88
C GLY A 86 27.80 16.30 0.23
N ILE A 87 28.63 15.57 0.97
CA ILE A 87 30.00 15.26 0.54
C ILE A 87 30.10 13.84 -0.06
N ALA A 88 29.10 13.00 0.15
CA ALA A 88 29.08 11.63 -0.34
C ALA A 88 27.65 11.16 -0.61
N ASN A 89 27.54 10.18 -1.50
CA ASN A 89 26.34 9.38 -1.67
C ASN A 89 26.40 8.21 -0.67
N ILE A 90 25.45 8.17 0.26
CA ILE A 90 25.42 7.24 1.38
C ILE A 90 24.10 6.48 1.36
N LEU A 91 24.19 5.16 1.40
CA LEU A 91 23.07 4.30 1.76
C LEU A 91 23.26 3.80 3.18
N SER A 92 22.18 3.86 3.94
CA SER A 92 22.10 3.25 5.25
C SER A 92 22.06 1.73 5.08
N LEU A 93 23.01 1.02 5.69
CA LEU A 93 22.97 -0.43 5.77
C LEU A 93 21.64 -0.91 6.37
N ASN A 94 21.15 -0.20 7.39
CA ASN A 94 19.86 -0.50 8.02
C ASN A 94 18.67 -0.39 7.05
N ASN A 95 18.73 0.47 6.03
CA ASN A 95 17.70 0.51 4.99
C ASN A 95 17.92 -0.57 3.94
N VAL A 96 19.16 -0.78 3.49
CA VAL A 96 19.50 -1.78 2.46
C VAL A 96 19.11 -3.20 2.91
N ILE A 97 19.39 -3.57 4.17
CA ILE A 97 19.08 -4.93 4.69
C ILE A 97 17.57 -5.23 4.78
N LYS A 98 16.69 -4.22 4.67
CA LYS A 98 15.24 -4.44 4.63
C LYS A 98 14.79 -5.08 3.32
N TYR A 99 15.58 -4.92 2.26
CA TYR A 99 15.23 -5.34 0.90
C TYR A 99 16.20 -6.38 0.33
N PHE A 100 17.46 -6.34 0.78
CA PHE A 100 18.53 -7.18 0.23
C PHE A 100 19.22 -7.97 1.33
N HIS A 101 19.64 -9.20 1.00
CA HIS A 101 20.58 -9.92 1.85
C HIS A 101 21.97 -9.29 1.68
N VAL A 102 22.70 -9.09 2.79
CA VAL A 102 24.05 -8.51 2.78
C VAL A 102 25.00 -9.44 3.50
N THR A 103 26.16 -9.72 2.90
CA THR A 103 27.21 -10.55 3.50
C THR A 103 28.57 -9.88 3.44
N MET A 104 29.41 -10.18 4.42
CA MET A 104 30.84 -9.86 4.42
C MET A 104 31.57 -11.06 5.02
N ASP A 105 32.46 -11.67 4.26
CA ASP A 105 33.28 -12.82 4.70
C ASP A 105 34.74 -12.50 4.39
N THR A 106 35.41 -11.90 5.37
CA THR A 106 36.81 -11.46 5.26
C THR A 106 37.80 -12.61 5.12
N SER A 107 37.38 -13.86 5.33
CA SER A 107 38.20 -15.03 5.03
C SER A 107 38.28 -15.32 3.52
N ARG A 108 37.32 -14.83 2.74
CA ARG A 108 37.24 -15.00 1.28
C ARG A 108 37.70 -13.75 0.55
N ASP A 109 37.13 -12.61 0.90
CA ASP A 109 37.43 -11.34 0.24
C ASP A 109 37.14 -10.16 1.18
N ASN A 110 37.92 -9.09 1.02
CA ASN A 110 37.72 -7.87 1.77
C ASN A 110 36.68 -6.99 1.07
N GLY A 111 35.40 -7.31 1.24
CA GLY A 111 34.31 -6.61 0.57
C GLY A 111 32.94 -6.90 1.17
N ILE A 112 32.01 -5.96 1.00
CA ILE A 112 30.61 -6.12 1.39
C ILE A 112 29.77 -6.43 0.14
N TYR A 113 28.97 -7.48 0.21
CA TYR A 113 28.19 -8.00 -0.91
C TYR A 113 26.70 -7.84 -0.64
N VAL A 114 26.02 -7.05 -1.48
CA VAL A 114 24.56 -6.93 -1.47
C VAL A 114 23.98 -7.85 -2.54
N HIS A 115 23.22 -8.86 -2.12
CA HIS A 115 22.69 -9.91 -2.99
C HIS A 115 21.40 -9.45 -3.68
N ARG A 116 21.39 -9.53 -5.02
CA ARG A 116 20.25 -9.17 -5.87
C ARG A 116 19.34 -10.37 -6.10
N SER A 117 18.09 -10.09 -6.50
CA SER A 117 17.07 -11.12 -6.73
C SER A 117 17.42 -12.05 -7.92
N ASN A 118 18.11 -11.53 -8.95
CA ASN A 118 18.65 -12.33 -10.06
C ASN A 118 19.88 -13.21 -9.71
N GLY A 119 20.35 -13.21 -8.46
CA GLY A 119 21.51 -14.00 -8.01
C GLY A 119 22.87 -13.34 -8.26
N SER A 120 22.91 -12.14 -8.85
CA SER A 120 24.12 -11.31 -8.90
C SER A 120 24.33 -10.53 -7.60
N THR A 121 25.48 -9.90 -7.44
CA THR A 121 25.82 -9.12 -6.24
C THR A 121 26.32 -7.73 -6.59
N ILE A 122 25.94 -6.73 -5.80
CA ILE A 122 26.59 -5.42 -5.78
C ILE A 122 27.76 -5.52 -4.80
N HIS A 123 28.98 -5.40 -5.33
CA HIS A 123 30.20 -5.48 -4.54
C HIS A 123 30.63 -4.08 -4.10
N PHE A 124 30.73 -3.88 -2.79
CA PHE A 124 31.30 -2.71 -2.16
C PHE A 124 32.72 -3.04 -1.69
N GLU A 125 33.72 -2.53 -2.41
CA GLU A 125 35.13 -2.76 -2.15
C GLU A 125 35.74 -1.64 -1.29
N PRO A 126 36.78 -1.92 -0.49
CA PRO A 126 37.47 -0.91 0.30
C PRO A 126 38.23 0.05 -0.60
N SER A 127 38.02 1.34 -0.41
CA SER A 127 38.88 2.38 -0.97
C SER A 127 40.26 2.37 -0.31
N HIS A 128 41.20 3.11 -0.89
CA HIS A 128 42.54 3.30 -0.32
C HIS A 128 42.54 3.96 1.08
N ARG A 129 41.40 4.50 1.53
CA ARG A 129 41.20 5.10 2.86
C ARG A 129 40.35 4.22 3.79
N GLY A 130 40.07 2.98 3.41
CA GLY A 130 39.39 2.00 4.26
C GLY A 130 37.85 2.08 4.28
N VAL A 131 37.24 2.91 3.42
CA VAL A 131 35.77 2.98 3.33
C VAL A 131 35.25 2.21 2.12
N TYR A 132 34.19 1.43 2.35
CA TYR A 132 33.59 0.52 1.38
C TYR A 132 32.69 1.29 0.41
N LYS A 133 33.01 1.17 -0.87
CA LYS A 133 32.37 1.91 -1.96
C LYS A 133 31.96 0.99 -3.09
N HIS A 134 30.91 1.39 -3.80
CA HIS A 134 30.58 0.87 -5.11
C HIS A 134 30.67 2.01 -6.12
N GLU A 135 31.39 1.81 -7.23
CA GLU A 135 31.47 2.81 -8.28
C GLU A 135 30.28 2.66 -9.24
N ILE A 136 29.45 3.68 -9.30
CA ILE A 136 28.28 3.73 -10.17
C ILE A 136 28.64 4.47 -11.46
N THR A 137 28.36 3.83 -12.61
CA THR A 137 28.29 4.54 -13.89
C THR A 137 26.84 4.98 -14.14
N SER A 138 26.64 6.17 -14.71
CA SER A 138 25.30 6.71 -15.01
C SER A 138 24.45 5.81 -15.91
N THR A 139 25.07 4.92 -16.70
CA THR A 139 24.40 3.92 -17.55
C THR A 139 23.87 2.70 -16.77
N SER A 140 24.42 2.39 -15.60
CA SER A 140 24.12 1.16 -14.83
C SER A 140 23.07 1.33 -13.73
N ILE A 141 22.68 2.57 -13.39
CA ILE A 141 21.91 2.83 -12.17
C ILE A 141 20.47 2.31 -12.20
N ASN A 142 19.84 2.28 -13.39
CA ASN A 142 18.42 1.92 -13.53
C ASN A 142 18.13 0.43 -13.28
N ASN A 143 19.14 -0.43 -13.43
CA ASN A 143 19.04 -1.86 -13.19
C ASN A 143 20.06 -2.29 -12.12
N LEU A 144 20.50 -1.37 -11.25
CA LEU A 144 21.52 -1.68 -10.26
C LEU A 144 20.92 -2.53 -9.14
N TRP A 145 19.68 -2.25 -8.74
CA TRP A 145 19.05 -2.83 -7.56
C TRP A 145 18.25 -4.08 -7.87
N ASP A 146 17.79 -4.26 -9.12
CA ASP A 146 16.96 -5.38 -9.55
C ASP A 146 15.72 -5.59 -8.67
N PHE A 147 15.19 -4.50 -8.14
CA PHE A 147 14.04 -4.54 -7.24
C PHE A 147 12.72 -4.58 -8.02
N THR A 148 12.75 -4.18 -9.29
CA THR A 148 11.63 -4.34 -10.20
C THR A 148 11.39 -5.83 -10.46
N LEU A 149 10.54 -6.45 -9.62
CA LEU A 149 9.92 -7.77 -9.82
C LEU A 149 9.05 -7.86 -11.10
N ILE A 150 9.13 -6.86 -11.98
CA ILE A 150 8.43 -6.82 -13.25
C ILE A 150 9.30 -7.54 -14.26
N ASN A 151 9.10 -8.86 -14.38
CA ASN A 151 9.54 -9.57 -15.57
C ASN A 151 8.87 -8.91 -16.78
N THR A 152 9.63 -8.23 -17.64
CA THR A 152 9.05 -7.69 -18.87
C THR A 152 8.83 -8.80 -19.88
N VAL A 153 7.93 -8.56 -20.84
CA VAL A 153 7.71 -9.51 -21.95
C VAL A 153 9.01 -9.73 -22.74
N ALA A 154 9.86 -8.70 -22.86
CA ALA A 154 11.14 -8.79 -23.55
C ALA A 154 12.10 -9.72 -22.80
N ASP A 155 12.32 -9.49 -21.50
CA ASP A 155 13.23 -10.31 -20.68
C ASP A 155 12.75 -11.77 -20.57
N CYS A 156 11.43 -11.98 -20.48
CA CYS A 156 10.88 -13.33 -20.51
C CYS A 156 11.04 -14.00 -21.88
N ALA A 157 10.98 -13.24 -22.98
CA ALA A 157 11.08 -13.77 -24.33
C ALA A 157 12.50 -14.20 -24.70
N GLU A 158 13.54 -13.56 -24.14
CA GLU A 158 14.95 -13.91 -24.38
C GLU A 158 15.30 -15.36 -24.02
N LYS A 159 14.54 -15.97 -23.10
CA LYS A 159 14.74 -17.35 -22.64
C LYS A 159 14.27 -18.42 -23.66
N TYR A 160 13.61 -18.01 -24.74
CA TYR A 160 12.97 -18.92 -25.70
C TYR A 160 13.42 -18.64 -27.13
N THR A 161 13.36 -19.67 -27.96
CA THR A 161 13.72 -19.54 -29.38
C THR A 161 12.64 -18.75 -30.16
N PRO A 162 12.99 -18.12 -31.30
CA PRO A 162 12.01 -17.42 -32.14
C PRO A 162 10.83 -18.30 -32.59
N GLN A 163 11.09 -19.60 -32.79
CA GLN A 163 10.07 -20.57 -33.15
C GLN A 163 9.12 -20.83 -31.97
N GLU A 164 9.64 -21.07 -30.77
CA GLU A 164 8.83 -21.25 -29.55
C GLU A 164 7.97 -20.02 -29.26
N LEU A 165 8.51 -18.80 -29.45
CA LEU A 165 7.74 -17.56 -29.29
C LEU A 165 6.61 -17.44 -30.31
N THR A 166 6.84 -17.90 -31.55
CA THR A 166 5.79 -17.91 -32.58
C THR A 166 4.68 -18.90 -32.22
N CYS A 167 5.04 -20.11 -31.77
CA CYS A 167 4.08 -21.09 -31.27
C CYS A 167 3.31 -20.58 -30.04
N ALA A 168 3.97 -19.88 -29.12
CA ALA A 168 3.34 -19.26 -27.95
C ALA A 168 2.31 -18.17 -28.34
N LYS A 169 2.61 -17.35 -29.37
CA LYS A 169 1.67 -16.38 -29.92
C LYS A 169 0.45 -17.08 -30.53
N GLU A 170 0.66 -18.12 -31.34
CA GLU A 170 -0.43 -18.89 -31.94
C GLU A 170 -1.25 -19.64 -30.88
N ALA A 171 -0.63 -20.13 -29.81
CA ALA A 171 -1.34 -20.71 -28.66
C ALA A 171 -2.29 -19.69 -28.02
N ARG A 172 -1.85 -18.44 -27.83
CA ARG A 172 -2.69 -17.37 -27.28
C ARG A 172 -3.81 -16.97 -28.25
N ARG A 173 -3.53 -16.97 -29.55
CA ARG A 173 -4.52 -16.75 -30.61
C ARG A 173 -5.59 -17.83 -30.58
N LEU A 174 -5.20 -19.10 -30.55
CA LEU A 174 -6.11 -20.23 -30.46
C LEU A 174 -6.98 -20.13 -29.21
N GLN A 175 -6.37 -19.86 -28.05
CA GLN A 175 -7.10 -19.65 -26.80
C GLN A 175 -8.17 -18.55 -26.93
N ASN A 176 -7.88 -17.46 -27.65
CA ASN A 176 -8.84 -16.39 -27.90
C ASN A 176 -10.00 -16.83 -28.81
N ILE A 177 -9.74 -17.72 -29.77
CA ILE A 177 -10.75 -18.25 -30.70
C ILE A 177 -11.68 -19.24 -30.00
N ILE A 178 -11.14 -20.16 -29.19
CA ILE A 178 -11.93 -21.22 -28.52
C ILE A 178 -12.63 -20.74 -27.23
N MET A 179 -13.12 -19.50 -27.22
CA MET A 179 -13.82 -18.84 -26.11
C MET A 179 -12.99 -18.57 -24.83
N ARG A 180 -11.69 -18.32 -24.96
CA ARG A 180 -10.82 -17.87 -23.85
C ARG A 180 -10.89 -18.78 -22.60
N PRO A 181 -10.66 -20.10 -22.76
CA PRO A 181 -10.58 -20.98 -21.60
C PRO A 181 -9.44 -20.56 -20.68
N GLY A 182 -9.51 -20.93 -19.40
CA GLY A 182 -8.43 -20.65 -18.46
C GLY A 182 -7.21 -21.49 -18.82
N SER A 183 -5.99 -21.02 -18.57
CA SER A 183 -4.78 -21.69 -19.07
C SER A 183 -4.67 -23.16 -18.63
N ARG A 184 -5.10 -23.51 -17.42
CA ARG A 184 -5.15 -24.90 -16.94
C ARG A 184 -6.09 -25.77 -17.79
N TYR A 185 -7.34 -25.34 -17.94
CA TYR A 185 -8.31 -26.04 -18.79
C TYR A 185 -7.84 -26.12 -20.24
N PHE A 186 -7.19 -25.06 -20.74
CA PHE A 186 -6.69 -25.02 -22.10
C PHE A 186 -5.61 -26.08 -22.34
N LYS A 187 -4.62 -26.17 -21.44
CA LYS A 187 -3.52 -27.16 -21.48
C LYS A 187 -4.00 -28.60 -21.27
N ASP A 188 -4.83 -28.81 -20.27
CA ASP A 188 -5.12 -30.16 -19.77
C ASP A 188 -6.27 -30.81 -20.54
N MET A 189 -7.22 -30.03 -21.05
CA MET A 189 -8.44 -30.56 -21.65
C MET A 189 -8.60 -30.15 -23.11
N ALA A 190 -8.55 -28.85 -23.41
CA ALA A 190 -8.99 -28.37 -24.71
C ALA A 190 -8.04 -28.77 -25.86
N ILE A 191 -6.73 -28.65 -25.68
CA ILE A 191 -5.76 -28.99 -26.73
C ILE A 191 -5.81 -30.48 -27.07
N GLN A 192 -5.99 -31.35 -26.08
CA GLN A 192 -6.03 -32.80 -26.27
C GLN A 192 -7.19 -33.27 -27.16
N HIS A 193 -8.27 -32.50 -27.20
CA HIS A 193 -9.46 -32.80 -28.01
C HIS A 193 -9.48 -32.09 -29.38
N LEU A 194 -8.48 -31.27 -29.70
CA LEU A 194 -8.39 -30.60 -31.00
C LEU A 194 -7.53 -31.42 -31.98
N HIS A 195 -8.19 -32.24 -32.79
CA HIS A 195 -7.52 -33.06 -33.80
C HIS A 195 -6.75 -32.21 -34.82
N GLY A 196 -5.50 -32.58 -35.09
CA GLY A 196 -4.64 -31.89 -36.05
C GLY A 196 -4.12 -30.53 -35.59
N CYS A 197 -4.27 -30.18 -34.31
CA CYS A 197 -3.73 -28.93 -33.78
C CYS A 197 -2.20 -29.05 -33.58
N PRO A 198 -1.38 -28.15 -34.18
CA PRO A 198 0.06 -28.16 -33.99
C PRO A 198 0.51 -27.53 -32.65
N ILE A 199 -0.42 -26.94 -31.89
CA ILE A 199 -0.13 -26.29 -30.60
C ILE A 199 -0.12 -27.32 -29.48
N THR A 200 0.91 -27.24 -28.64
CA THR A 200 1.10 -28.13 -27.50
C THR A 200 0.84 -27.43 -26.16
N SER A 201 0.65 -28.22 -25.09
CA SER A 201 0.55 -27.69 -23.71
C SER A 201 1.80 -26.90 -23.29
N ARG A 202 2.97 -27.21 -23.87
CA ARG A 202 4.23 -26.46 -23.66
C ARG A 202 4.10 -25.05 -24.21
N ASP A 203 3.56 -24.87 -25.41
CA ASP A 203 3.40 -23.56 -26.04
C ASP A 203 2.49 -22.64 -25.23
N VAL A 204 1.42 -23.19 -24.62
CA VAL A 204 0.57 -22.43 -23.70
C VAL A 204 1.34 -22.03 -22.43
N THR A 205 2.24 -22.88 -21.94
CA THR A 205 3.06 -22.58 -20.76
C THR A 205 4.08 -21.48 -21.07
N ILE A 206 4.72 -21.55 -22.23
CA ILE A 206 5.59 -20.48 -22.72
C ILE A 206 4.79 -19.19 -22.88
N ALA A 207 3.58 -19.25 -23.45
CA ALA A 207 2.71 -18.09 -23.59
C ALA A 207 2.34 -17.48 -22.23
N ASP A 208 2.07 -18.30 -21.20
CA ASP A 208 1.78 -17.81 -19.85
C ASP A 208 3.02 -17.20 -19.18
N ASN A 209 4.20 -17.77 -19.40
CA ASN A 209 5.45 -17.24 -18.86
C ASN A 209 5.84 -15.90 -19.50
N VAL A 210 5.63 -15.75 -20.81
CA VAL A 210 6.01 -14.57 -21.58
C VAL A 210 4.96 -13.46 -21.49
N TYR A 211 3.68 -13.80 -21.63
CA TYR A 211 2.59 -12.81 -21.73
C TYR A 211 1.70 -12.73 -20.48
N GLY A 212 1.92 -13.58 -19.49
CA GLY A 212 1.01 -13.74 -18.36
C GLY A 212 -0.29 -14.46 -18.73
N PRO A 213 -1.23 -14.60 -17.76
CA PRO A 213 -2.51 -15.24 -18.01
C PRO A 213 -3.36 -14.47 -19.04
N ASN A 214 -4.19 -15.19 -19.79
CA ASN A 214 -5.06 -14.58 -20.80
C ASN A 214 -6.01 -13.53 -20.17
N LEU A 215 -5.83 -12.26 -20.56
CA LEU A 215 -6.58 -11.13 -20.01
C LEU A 215 -8.09 -11.26 -20.18
N GLY A 216 -8.56 -11.77 -21.32
CA GLY A 216 -10.00 -11.92 -21.55
C GLY A 216 -10.60 -13.04 -20.70
N SER A 217 -9.86 -14.12 -20.46
CA SER A 217 -10.25 -15.17 -19.52
C SER A 217 -10.33 -14.64 -18.09
N LEU A 218 -9.33 -13.85 -17.67
CA LEU A 218 -9.25 -13.25 -16.35
C LEU A 218 -10.44 -12.30 -16.10
N LYS A 219 -10.68 -11.37 -17.04
CA LYS A 219 -11.79 -10.41 -16.94
C LYS A 219 -13.15 -11.08 -16.91
N GLY A 220 -13.36 -12.16 -17.67
CA GLY A 220 -14.65 -12.86 -17.74
C GLY A 220 -14.96 -13.76 -16.54
N LYS A 221 -13.94 -14.18 -15.78
CA LYS A 221 -14.10 -15.16 -14.68
C LYS A 221 -13.88 -14.58 -13.29
N THR A 222 -13.26 -13.41 -13.20
CA THR A 222 -13.05 -12.77 -11.90
C THR A 222 -14.37 -12.20 -11.40
N THR A 223 -14.90 -12.76 -10.33
CA THR A 223 -16.06 -12.20 -9.62
C THR A 223 -15.59 -11.21 -8.55
N ARG A 224 -16.38 -10.16 -8.31
CA ARG A 224 -16.17 -9.28 -7.16
C ARG A 224 -16.19 -10.10 -5.87
N ARG A 225 -15.16 -9.96 -5.03
CA ARG A 225 -15.17 -10.56 -3.69
C ARG A 225 -16.13 -9.78 -2.79
N PRO A 226 -16.91 -10.45 -1.92
CA PRO A 226 -17.70 -9.77 -0.91
C PRO A 226 -16.78 -8.97 0.02
N VAL A 227 -17.21 -7.76 0.37
CA VAL A 227 -16.51 -6.93 1.35
C VAL A 227 -16.65 -7.61 2.73
N PRO A 228 -15.61 -7.59 3.60
CA PRO A 228 -15.75 -8.09 4.96
C PRO A 228 -16.96 -7.44 5.66
N SER A 229 -17.71 -8.21 6.46
CA SER A 229 -18.86 -7.66 7.18
C SER A 229 -18.39 -6.54 8.11
N VAL A 230 -18.91 -5.33 7.93
CA VAL A 230 -18.65 -4.23 8.85
C VAL A 230 -19.44 -4.51 10.13
N SER A 231 -18.74 -4.57 11.27
CA SER A 231 -19.37 -4.62 12.58
C SER A 231 -20.14 -3.31 12.80
N ASN A 232 -21.47 -3.36 12.92
CA ASN A 232 -22.27 -2.21 13.34
C ASN A 232 -21.94 -1.90 14.81
N ARG A 233 -20.98 -1.02 15.04
CA ARG A 233 -20.68 -0.48 16.37
C ARG A 233 -21.61 0.71 16.60
N ASN A 234 -22.51 0.59 17.55
CA ASN A 234 -23.35 1.70 17.98
C ASN A 234 -22.52 2.58 18.92
N ASP A 235 -21.94 3.66 18.41
CA ASP A 235 -21.23 4.61 19.24
C ASP A 235 -22.23 5.50 20.00
N PRO A 236 -21.98 5.80 21.29
CA PRO A 236 -22.86 6.67 22.08
C PRO A 236 -22.87 8.09 21.50
N VAL A 237 -24.04 8.74 21.54
CA VAL A 237 -24.20 10.12 21.06
C VAL A 237 -23.35 11.06 21.93
N PRO A 238 -22.51 11.93 21.33
CA PRO A 238 -21.68 12.88 22.07
C PRO A 238 -22.50 13.80 23.01
N PRO A 239 -22.01 14.06 24.25
CA PRO A 239 -22.68 14.94 25.21
C PRO A 239 -23.08 16.34 24.71
N PRO A 240 -22.30 17.01 23.83
CA PRO A 240 -22.70 18.31 23.30
C PRO A 240 -24.02 18.28 22.51
N ILE A 241 -24.29 17.19 21.79
CA ILE A 241 -25.52 17.03 21.00
C ILE A 241 -26.72 16.87 21.93
N LEU A 242 -26.54 16.11 23.01
CA LEU A 242 -27.54 15.87 24.05
C LEU A 242 -27.86 17.16 24.81
N ALA A 243 -26.85 17.96 25.16
CA ALA A 243 -27.04 19.26 25.81
C ALA A 243 -27.74 20.30 24.92
N THR A 244 -27.57 20.22 23.59
CA THR A 244 -28.19 21.15 22.64
C THR A 244 -29.67 20.83 22.40
N HIS A 245 -30.07 19.56 22.56
CA HIS A 245 -31.41 19.07 22.24
C HIS A 245 -32.05 18.38 23.44
N ASP A 246 -32.28 19.14 24.52
CA ASP A 246 -32.88 18.65 25.77
C ASP A 246 -34.38 18.26 25.60
N HIS A 247 -35.03 18.79 24.56
CA HIS A 247 -36.42 18.45 24.21
C HIS A 247 -36.51 18.03 22.76
N LEU A 248 -36.70 16.72 22.52
CA LEU A 248 -36.78 16.15 21.19
C LEU A 248 -38.23 15.94 20.76
N GLY A 249 -38.63 16.57 19.66
CA GLY A 249 -39.92 16.32 19.01
C GLY A 249 -39.91 15.00 18.24
N LEU A 250 -40.54 13.96 18.79
CA LEU A 250 -40.56 12.62 18.19
C LEU A 250 -41.88 12.36 17.45
N SER A 251 -41.81 12.14 16.14
CA SER A 251 -42.95 11.70 15.32
C SER A 251 -42.92 10.19 15.21
N THR A 252 -44.05 9.53 15.45
CA THR A 252 -44.19 8.07 15.38
C THR A 252 -45.16 7.66 14.28
N ASP A 253 -44.89 6.51 13.66
CA ASP A 253 -45.78 5.88 12.70
C ASP A 253 -45.67 4.35 12.81
N ILE A 254 -46.77 3.64 12.56
CA ILE A 254 -46.82 2.18 12.59
C ILE A 254 -47.10 1.67 11.19
N PHE A 255 -46.19 0.86 10.65
CA PHE A 255 -46.33 0.28 9.32
C PHE A 255 -46.17 -1.23 9.35
N PHE A 256 -46.64 -1.89 8.28
CA PHE A 256 -46.68 -3.35 8.17
C PHE A 256 -45.90 -3.81 6.96
N THR A 257 -45.06 -4.82 7.13
CA THR A 257 -44.34 -5.46 6.02
C THR A 257 -44.35 -6.97 6.27
N ASN A 258 -44.85 -7.74 5.30
CA ASN A 258 -44.94 -9.20 5.38
C ASN A 258 -45.61 -9.72 6.67
N LYS A 259 -46.73 -9.10 7.07
CA LYS A 259 -47.48 -9.42 8.30
C LYS A 259 -46.73 -9.14 9.62
N MET A 260 -45.55 -8.52 9.57
CA MET A 260 -44.85 -8.02 10.75
C MET A 260 -45.19 -6.53 10.95
N THR A 261 -45.34 -6.13 12.21
CA THR A 261 -45.64 -4.75 12.60
C THR A 261 -44.38 -4.05 13.05
N PHE A 262 -44.18 -2.82 12.59
CA PHE A 262 -43.02 -2.00 12.91
C PHE A 262 -43.46 -0.64 13.44
N LEU A 263 -42.76 -0.15 14.46
CA LEU A 263 -42.82 1.25 14.90
C LEU A 263 -41.66 1.99 14.27
N SER A 264 -41.96 2.97 13.42
CA SER A 264 -41.01 3.94 12.93
C SER A 264 -41.06 5.17 13.83
N THR A 265 -39.91 5.59 14.35
CA THR A 265 -39.79 6.87 15.04
C THR A 265 -38.87 7.80 14.26
N TYR A 266 -39.21 9.08 14.22
CA TYR A 266 -38.41 10.11 13.57
C TYR A 266 -38.28 11.31 14.51
N SER A 267 -37.06 11.60 14.93
CA SER A 267 -36.71 12.85 15.59
C SER A 267 -36.49 13.92 14.53
N ARG A 268 -37.27 15.01 14.57
CA ARG A 268 -37.15 16.09 13.60
C ARG A 268 -35.85 16.88 13.77
N ASP A 269 -35.45 17.07 15.02
CA ASP A 269 -34.31 17.91 15.39
C ASP A 269 -32.97 17.21 15.07
N LEU A 270 -32.89 15.91 15.33
CA LEU A 270 -31.71 15.10 15.02
C LEU A 270 -31.73 14.52 13.59
N ARG A 271 -32.85 14.69 12.86
CA ARG A 271 -33.14 13.99 11.59
C ARG A 271 -32.83 12.49 11.67
N PHE A 272 -33.09 11.91 12.83
CA PHE A 272 -32.72 10.54 13.16
C PHE A 272 -33.95 9.65 13.14
N ARG A 273 -33.87 8.52 12.43
CA ARG A 273 -34.96 7.55 12.30
C ARG A 273 -34.57 6.23 12.95
N THR A 274 -35.48 5.66 13.73
CA THR A 274 -35.35 4.28 14.18
C THR A 274 -36.56 3.47 13.75
N VAL A 275 -36.35 2.17 13.59
CA VAL A 275 -37.40 1.20 13.28
C VAL A 275 -37.23 0.02 14.21
N ILE A 276 -38.29 -0.32 14.93
CA ILE A 276 -38.32 -1.46 15.85
C ILE A 276 -39.52 -2.34 15.52
N THR A 277 -39.41 -3.64 15.79
CA THR A 277 -40.53 -4.57 15.63
C THR A 277 -41.46 -4.48 16.83
N LEU A 278 -42.77 -4.43 16.57
CA LEU A 278 -43.82 -4.47 17.58
C LEU A 278 -44.53 -5.82 17.55
N ALA A 279 -44.77 -6.39 18.74
CA ALA A 279 -45.61 -7.58 18.87
C ALA A 279 -47.09 -7.27 18.67
N ASN A 280 -47.54 -6.08 19.08
CA ASN A 280 -48.92 -5.62 18.87
C ASN A 280 -49.01 -4.08 18.81
N ARG A 281 -50.18 -3.59 18.40
CA ARG A 281 -50.50 -2.16 18.23
C ARG A 281 -51.15 -1.51 19.46
N GLN A 282 -51.22 -2.21 20.59
CA GLN A 282 -51.91 -1.68 21.76
C GLN A 282 -51.05 -0.58 22.40
N LEU A 283 -51.70 0.51 22.82
CA LEU A 283 -51.04 1.67 23.41
C LEU A 283 -50.02 1.34 24.52
N PRO A 284 -50.26 0.36 25.43
CA PRO A 284 -49.26 0.00 26.42
C PRO A 284 -47.95 -0.49 25.79
N HIS A 285 -48.02 -1.37 24.78
CA HIS A 285 -46.84 -1.93 24.15
C HIS A 285 -46.09 -0.89 23.32
N VAL A 286 -46.81 0.01 22.65
CA VAL A 286 -46.20 1.13 21.94
C VAL A 286 -45.48 2.07 22.91
N ARG A 287 -46.04 2.30 24.11
CA ARG A 287 -45.38 3.11 25.15
C ARG A 287 -44.14 2.45 25.72
N ASP A 288 -44.17 1.15 26.00
CA ASP A 288 -43.02 0.41 26.53
C ASP A 288 -41.79 0.53 25.61
N HIS A 289 -42.04 0.57 24.31
CA HIS A 289 -41.02 0.74 23.28
C HIS A 289 -40.56 2.19 23.05
N LEU A 290 -41.29 3.18 23.56
CA LEU A 290 -40.93 4.60 23.52
C LEU A 290 -40.33 5.10 24.85
N GLN A 291 -40.55 4.35 25.93
CA GLN A 291 -39.87 4.59 27.20
C GLN A 291 -38.45 4.02 27.15
N PRO A 292 -37.44 4.71 27.71
CA PRO A 292 -36.12 4.13 27.84
C PRO A 292 -36.24 2.84 28.69
N PRO A 293 -35.67 1.70 28.25
CA PRO A 293 -35.69 0.49 29.04
C PRO A 293 -35.01 0.78 30.38
N CYS A 294 -35.76 0.61 31.46
CA CYS A 294 -35.21 0.62 32.81
C CYS A 294 -34.10 -0.44 32.84
N ALA A 295 -32.86 0.02 33.00
CA ALA A 295 -31.61 -0.74 32.93
C ALA A 295 -31.29 -1.40 31.56
N SER A 296 -30.52 -0.69 30.72
CA SER A 296 -29.13 -1.07 30.37
C SER A 296 -28.63 -0.61 28.99
N THR A 297 -29.42 0.05 28.13
CA THR A 297 -28.91 0.33 26.77
C THR A 297 -29.47 1.58 26.07
N ILE A 298 -29.53 2.73 26.75
CA ILE A 298 -29.53 4.07 26.12
C ILE A 298 -28.71 5.02 27.01
N PRO A 299 -27.73 5.77 26.48
CA PRO A 299 -26.88 6.64 27.31
C PRO A 299 -27.68 7.82 27.88
N ALA A 300 -27.93 7.78 29.20
CA ALA A 300 -27.97 8.85 30.20
C ALA A 300 -28.55 10.26 29.91
N ALA A 301 -29.17 10.54 28.76
CA ALA A 301 -29.74 11.85 28.43
C ALA A 301 -31.27 11.85 28.34
N PHE A 302 -31.93 10.82 28.86
CA PHE A 302 -33.39 10.77 28.98
C PHE A 302 -33.86 10.55 30.42
N GLU A 303 -32.98 10.70 31.42
CA GLU A 303 -33.32 10.53 32.84
C GLU A 303 -33.96 11.78 33.48
N SER A 304 -34.08 12.91 32.77
CA SER A 304 -34.60 14.18 33.34
C SER A 304 -36.04 14.55 32.95
N LEU A 305 -36.81 13.69 32.29
CA LEU A 305 -38.20 14.01 31.88
C LEU A 305 -39.30 13.24 32.63
N PRO A 306 -39.42 13.32 33.98
CA PRO A 306 -40.60 12.86 34.69
C PRO A 306 -41.62 14.00 34.87
N SER A 307 -41.98 14.73 33.81
CA SER A 307 -43.20 15.54 33.78
C SER A 307 -43.41 16.16 32.40
N MET A 308 -44.61 15.99 31.84
CA MET A 308 -45.11 16.65 30.62
C MET A 308 -44.74 16.04 29.25
N LEU A 309 -44.99 14.73 29.07
CA LEU A 309 -45.34 14.21 27.76
C LEU A 309 -46.86 14.18 27.61
N THR A 310 -47.44 15.30 27.18
CA THR A 310 -48.84 15.37 26.76
C THR A 310 -48.96 14.75 25.38
N LEU A 311 -49.25 13.45 25.31
CA LEU A 311 -49.57 12.73 24.07
C LEU A 311 -50.89 13.24 23.49
N ASN A 312 -50.83 14.21 22.57
CA ASN A 312 -51.96 14.55 21.70
C ASN A 312 -51.95 13.61 20.49
N LEU A 313 -52.56 12.44 20.65
CA LEU A 313 -52.92 11.58 19.52
C LEU A 313 -54.11 12.23 18.80
N ARG A 314 -53.87 12.81 17.62
CA ARG A 314 -54.96 13.15 16.70
C ARG A 314 -55.28 11.90 15.89
N ASP A 315 -56.46 11.32 16.13
CA ASP A 315 -57.00 10.26 15.29
C ASP A 315 -57.28 10.82 13.88
N SER A 316 -56.44 10.47 12.92
CA SER A 316 -56.75 10.64 11.49
C SER A 316 -57.39 9.36 10.97
N ALA A 317 -58.66 9.46 10.58
CA ALA A 317 -59.49 8.40 10.01
C ALA A 317 -58.82 7.70 8.81
N PRO A 318 -59.14 6.41 8.55
CA PRO A 318 -58.51 5.65 7.48
C PRO A 318 -59.03 6.10 6.11
N GLY A 319 -58.16 6.73 5.32
CA GLY A 319 -58.37 6.95 3.90
C GLY A 319 -58.24 5.64 3.13
N SER A 320 -59.34 5.19 2.56
CA SER A 320 -59.42 4.10 1.57
C SER A 320 -58.70 4.51 0.28
N HIS A 321 -57.81 3.66 -0.22
CA HIS A 321 -57.45 3.67 -1.64
C HIS A 321 -57.48 2.24 -2.19
N ASN A 322 -58.39 2.06 -3.16
CA ASN A 322 -58.37 1.02 -4.19
C ASN A 322 -57.12 1.16 -5.07
#